data_AF-A0A537MMT0-F1
#
_entry.id   AF-A0A537MMT0-F1
#
_cell.length_a   1.000
_cell.length_b   1.000
_cell.length_c   1.000
_cell.angle_alpha   90.00
_cell.angle_beta   90.00
_cell.angle_gamma   90.00
#
_symmetry.space_group_name_H-M   'P 1'
#
loop_
_entity.id
_entity.type
_entity.pdbx_description
1 polymer ?
#
loop_
_entity_poly.entity_id
_entity_poly.type
_entity_poly.pdbx_seq_one_letter_code
_entity_poly.pdbx_strand_id
1 'polypeptide(L)'
;MNRPVAAALCAALFALSFMPAVAADVAEREPYGIDLEGFAYPYPVKLLPLVNDGEQVRMAYMDVAPAQPNGRIVLLLHGRNFPSSYWAPVIKTLNEAGFRVVVPDQIGFGKSSKPSGEL
;
A
#
# COMPACT_ATOMS: atom_id res chain seq x y z
N MET A 1 2.15 32.85 52.50
CA MET A 1 3.34 31.97 52.50
C MET A 1 3.35 31.04 51.28
N ASN A 2 3.12 31.54 50.03
CA ASN A 2 2.93 30.67 48.85
C ASN A 2 3.76 31.10 47.61
N ARG A 3 4.67 32.07 47.77
CA ARG A 3 5.51 32.59 46.67
C ARG A 3 6.54 31.59 46.08
N PRO A 4 7.12 30.62 46.82
CA PRO A 4 8.14 29.74 46.23
C PRO A 4 7.54 28.67 45.29
N VAL A 5 6.28 28.26 45.51
CA VAL A 5 5.62 27.23 44.69
C VAL A 5 5.26 27.77 43.30
N ALA A 6 4.80 29.01 43.21
CA ALA A 6 4.49 29.66 41.93
C ALA A 6 5.74 29.91 41.08
N ALA A 7 6.87 30.28 41.72
CA ALA A 7 8.14 30.50 41.03
C ALA A 7 8.73 29.19 40.46
N ALA A 8 8.63 28.08 41.20
CA ALA A 8 9.07 26.77 40.76
C ALA A 8 8.24 26.24 39.56
N LEU A 9 6.94 26.52 39.54
CA LEU A 9 6.05 26.10 38.45
C LEU A 9 6.31 26.89 37.15
N CYS A 10 6.57 28.20 37.25
CA CYS A 10 6.96 29.01 36.09
C CYS A 10 8.34 28.63 35.54
N ALA A 11 9.31 28.29 36.40
CA ALA A 11 10.62 27.82 35.96
C ALA A 11 10.55 26.47 35.23
N ALA A 12 9.69 25.55 35.70
CA ALA A 12 9.46 24.27 35.04
C ALA A 12 8.77 24.43 33.67
N LEU A 13 7.81 25.34 33.55
CA LEU A 13 7.14 25.64 32.26
C LEU A 13 8.08 26.34 31.26
N PHE A 14 9.01 27.18 31.73
CA PHE A 14 10.02 27.80 30.88
C PHE A 14 11.06 26.79 30.38
N ALA A 15 11.43 25.80 31.20
CA ALA A 15 12.38 24.74 30.82
C ALA A 15 11.83 23.79 29.75
N LEU A 16 10.51 23.53 29.71
CA LEU A 16 9.89 22.75 28.63
C LEU A 16 9.88 23.46 27.27
N SER A 17 10.08 24.78 27.25
CA SER A 17 10.07 25.59 26.00
C SER A 17 11.39 25.50 25.21
N PHE A 18 12.43 24.88 25.79
CA PHE A 18 13.77 24.73 25.20
C PHE A 18 14.12 23.28 24.87
N MET A 19 13.16 22.35 24.85
CA MET A 19 13.43 21.03 24.28
C MET A 19 13.69 21.19 22.77
N PRO A 20 14.88 20.81 22.27
CA PRO A 20 15.08 20.76 20.84
C PRO A 20 14.10 19.73 20.27
N ALA A 21 13.35 20.13 19.24
CA ALA A 21 12.58 19.17 18.47
C ALA A 21 13.58 18.18 17.86
N VAL A 22 13.62 16.97 18.42
CA VAL A 22 14.37 15.87 17.80
C VAL A 22 13.63 15.60 16.49
N ALA A 23 14.18 16.10 15.38
CA ALA A 23 13.71 15.69 14.07
C ALA A 23 13.83 14.17 14.05
N ALA A 24 12.71 13.48 13.86
CA ALA A 24 12.74 12.05 13.66
C ALA A 24 13.69 11.80 12.49
N ASP A 25 14.72 10.99 12.73
CA ASP A 25 15.63 10.55 11.68
C ASP A 25 14.76 9.89 10.60
N VAL A 26 14.68 10.51 9.43
CA VAL A 26 13.88 9.98 8.33
C VAL A 26 14.69 8.80 7.83
N ALA A 27 14.39 7.62 8.38
CA ALA A 27 15.04 6.38 7.98
C ALA A 27 15.12 6.33 6.46
N GLU A 28 16.35 6.19 5.95
CA GLU A 28 16.64 6.13 4.53
C GLU A 28 15.82 4.96 3.95
N ARG A 29 14.82 5.27 3.12
CA ARG A 29 13.97 4.25 2.51
C ARG A 29 14.64 3.78 1.24
N GLU A 30 14.93 2.48 1.18
CA GLU A 30 15.32 1.84 -0.07
C GLU A 30 14.30 2.11 -1.17
N PRO A 31 14.74 2.51 -2.39
CA PRO A 31 13.85 2.65 -3.52
C PRO A 31 13.11 1.34 -3.82
N TYR A 32 11.85 1.45 -4.24
CA TYR A 32 11.13 0.28 -4.72
C TYR A 32 11.74 -0.22 -6.03
N GLY A 33 11.70 -1.55 -6.22
CA GLY A 33 12.11 -2.15 -7.48
C GLY A 33 11.14 -1.84 -8.62
N ILE A 34 11.54 -2.22 -9.84
CA ILE A 34 10.80 -1.89 -11.06
C ILE A 34 9.39 -2.52 -11.08
N ASP A 35 9.20 -3.68 -10.45
CA ASP A 35 7.91 -4.35 -10.27
C ASP A 35 7.39 -4.10 -8.84
N LEU A 36 7.69 -2.91 -8.29
CA LEU A 36 7.21 -2.46 -6.99
C LEU A 36 7.60 -3.43 -5.84
N GLU A 37 8.78 -4.04 -5.94
CA GLU A 37 9.41 -4.81 -4.86
C GLU A 37 9.65 -3.90 -3.65
N GLY A 38 9.51 -4.44 -2.43
CA GLY A 38 9.58 -3.67 -1.18
C GLY A 38 8.27 -2.97 -0.78
N PHE A 39 7.28 -2.87 -1.69
CA PHE A 39 5.94 -2.39 -1.36
C PHE A 39 4.98 -3.54 -1.06
N ALA A 40 4.35 -3.55 0.11
CA ALA A 40 3.42 -4.59 0.52
C ALA A 40 2.02 -4.39 -0.11
N TYR A 41 1.42 -5.47 -0.61
CA TYR A 41 0.02 -5.49 -1.03
C TYR A 41 -0.88 -5.98 0.11
N PRO A 42 -2.16 -5.58 0.14
CA PRO A 42 -3.10 -5.92 1.22
C PRO A 42 -3.53 -7.39 1.22
N TYR A 43 -3.33 -8.11 0.10
CA TYR A 43 -3.66 -9.53 -0.04
C TYR A 43 -2.54 -10.28 -0.77
N PRO A 44 -2.48 -11.62 -0.66
CA PRO A 44 -1.47 -12.41 -1.35
C PRO A 44 -1.47 -12.16 -2.86
N VAL A 45 -0.28 -11.89 -3.40
CA VAL A 45 -0.06 -11.67 -4.83
C VAL A 45 0.32 -12.99 -5.49
N LYS A 46 -0.38 -13.32 -6.57
CA LYS A 46 -0.07 -14.43 -7.47
C LYS A 46 0.49 -13.86 -8.77
N LEU A 47 1.27 -14.66 -9.49
CA LEU A 47 1.81 -14.30 -10.80
C LEU A 47 1.24 -15.25 -11.85
N LEU A 48 0.67 -14.69 -12.92
CA LEU A 48 0.22 -15.42 -14.09
C LEU A 48 1.28 -15.27 -15.20
N PRO A 49 1.97 -16.34 -15.61
CA PRO A 49 2.88 -16.30 -16.76
C PRO A 49 2.09 -16.10 -18.06
N LEU A 50 2.57 -15.22 -18.93
CA LEU A 50 1.96 -14.84 -20.20
C LEU A 50 3.03 -14.63 -21.28
N VAL A 51 2.59 -14.54 -22.54
CA VAL A 51 3.39 -14.11 -23.69
C VAL A 51 2.77 -12.83 -24.22
N ASN A 52 3.55 -11.76 -24.36
CA ASN A 52 3.12 -10.51 -25.00
C ASN A 52 4.08 -10.18 -26.15
N ASP A 53 3.61 -10.24 -27.38
CA ASP A 53 4.42 -10.02 -28.60
C ASP A 53 5.73 -10.84 -28.65
N GLY A 54 5.67 -12.08 -28.17
CA GLY A 54 6.81 -13.00 -28.12
C GLY A 54 7.72 -12.82 -26.88
N GLU A 55 7.48 -11.80 -26.06
CA GLU A 55 8.16 -11.61 -24.78
C GLU A 55 7.45 -12.40 -23.66
N GLN A 56 8.24 -13.10 -22.83
CA GLN A 56 7.73 -13.77 -21.63
C GLN A 56 7.50 -12.73 -20.53
N VAL A 57 6.24 -12.52 -20.17
CA VAL A 57 5.85 -11.54 -19.14
C VAL A 57 5.06 -12.22 -18.02
N ARG A 58 4.91 -11.53 -16.89
CA ARG A 58 4.12 -11.97 -15.74
C ARG A 58 3.11 -10.91 -15.34
N MET A 59 1.86 -11.33 -15.14
CA MET A 59 0.81 -10.48 -14.58
C MET A 59 0.63 -10.78 -13.10
N ALA A 60 0.88 -9.81 -12.24
CA ALA A 60 0.55 -9.87 -10.84
C ALA A 60 -0.95 -9.69 -10.62
N TYR A 61 -1.53 -10.46 -9.72
CA TYR A 61 -2.94 -10.29 -9.34
C TYR A 61 -3.19 -10.73 -7.90
N MET A 62 -4.17 -10.09 -7.26
CA MET A 62 -4.78 -10.58 -6.03
C MET A 62 -6.06 -11.33 -6.38
N ASP A 63 -6.29 -12.46 -5.70
CA ASP A 63 -7.47 -13.30 -5.87
C ASP A 63 -8.02 -13.65 -4.49
N VAL A 64 -9.06 -12.94 -4.08
CA VAL A 64 -9.55 -12.91 -2.70
C VAL A 64 -10.92 -13.57 -2.65
N ALA A 65 -10.95 -14.80 -2.14
CA ALA A 65 -12.17 -15.57 -1.92
C ALA A 65 -12.90 -15.10 -0.65
N PRO A 66 -14.24 -15.01 -0.66
CA PRO A 66 -15.03 -14.65 0.53
C PRO A 66 -15.21 -15.87 1.43
N ALA A 67 -15.39 -15.63 2.74
CA ALA A 67 -15.71 -16.70 3.69
C ALA A 67 -17.08 -17.35 3.42
N GLN A 68 -18.05 -16.56 2.95
CA GLN A 68 -19.38 -17.02 2.55
C GLN A 68 -19.68 -16.54 1.12
N PRO A 69 -19.49 -17.40 0.09
CA PRO A 69 -19.69 -16.99 -1.30
C PRO A 69 -21.15 -16.71 -1.65
N ASN A 70 -21.40 -15.56 -2.29
CA ASN A 70 -22.71 -15.20 -2.86
C ASN A 70 -22.88 -15.70 -4.31
N GLY A 71 -21.91 -16.47 -4.83
CA GLY A 71 -21.92 -17.02 -6.18
C GLY A 71 -21.47 -16.08 -7.30
N ARG A 72 -21.02 -14.86 -6.99
CA ARG A 72 -20.58 -13.86 -8.00
C ARG A 72 -19.11 -13.48 -7.83
N ILE A 73 -18.52 -13.05 -8.94
CA ILE A 73 -17.12 -12.62 -9.04
C ILE A 73 -17.09 -11.19 -9.55
N VAL A 74 -16.19 -10.37 -8.99
CA VAL A 74 -15.90 -9.00 -9.46
C VAL A 74 -14.44 -8.92 -9.89
N LEU A 75 -14.21 -8.33 -11.06
CA LEU A 75 -12.89 -7.93 -11.55
C LEU A 75 -12.72 -6.43 -11.33
N LEU A 76 -11.69 -6.01 -10.59
CA LEU A 76 -11.36 -4.61 -10.38
C LEU A 76 -10.13 -4.26 -11.22
N LEU A 77 -10.28 -3.30 -12.13
CA LEU A 77 -9.19 -2.79 -12.96
C LEU A 77 -8.73 -1.44 -12.43
N HIS A 78 -7.43 -1.26 -12.26
CA HIS A 78 -6.87 0.00 -11.81
C HIS A 78 -6.74 1.01 -12.97
N GLY A 79 -6.59 2.30 -12.64
CA GLY A 79 -6.24 3.34 -13.60
C GLY A 79 -4.73 3.49 -13.74
N ARG A 80 -4.26 4.50 -14.50
CA ARG A 80 -2.84 4.67 -14.84
C ARG A 80 -1.89 4.82 -13.63
N ASN A 81 -2.28 5.57 -12.60
CA ASN A 81 -1.35 6.01 -11.55
C ASN A 81 -1.44 5.21 -10.24
N PHE A 82 -2.33 4.22 -10.18
CA PHE A 82 -2.59 3.46 -8.96
C PHE A 82 -2.41 1.97 -9.24
N PRO A 83 -1.62 1.24 -8.44
CA PRO A 83 -1.56 -0.21 -8.50
C PRO A 83 -2.83 -0.85 -7.92
N SER A 84 -3.02 -2.15 -8.13
CA SER A 84 -4.14 -2.95 -7.60
C SER A 84 -4.33 -2.83 -6.10
N SER A 85 -3.27 -2.58 -5.33
CA SER A 85 -3.37 -2.37 -3.88
C SER A 85 -4.22 -1.17 -3.48
N TYR A 86 -4.41 -0.19 -4.36
CA TYR A 86 -5.30 0.96 -4.14
C TYR A 86 -6.75 0.52 -3.85
N TRP A 87 -7.16 -0.63 -4.38
CA TRP A 87 -8.50 -1.17 -4.18
C TRP A 87 -8.73 -1.80 -2.79
N ALA A 88 -7.78 -1.76 -1.84
CA ALA A 88 -7.90 -2.44 -0.55
C ALA A 88 -9.26 -2.25 0.15
N PRO A 89 -9.81 -1.02 0.28
CA PRO A 89 -11.12 -0.83 0.94
C PRO A 89 -12.28 -1.44 0.15
N VAL A 90 -12.20 -1.43 -1.18
CA VAL A 90 -13.23 -1.96 -2.08
C VAL A 90 -13.20 -3.48 -2.12
N ILE A 91 -12.00 -4.08 -2.15
CA ILE A 91 -11.82 -5.53 -2.04
C ILE A 91 -12.45 -6.02 -0.74
N LYS A 92 -12.13 -5.38 0.39
CA LYS A 92 -12.72 -5.72 1.70
C LYS A 92 -14.25 -5.67 1.66
N THR A 93 -14.82 -4.57 1.19
CA THR A 93 -16.28 -4.36 1.15
C THR A 93 -16.99 -5.40 0.28
N LEU A 94 -16.46 -5.69 -0.91
CA LEU A 94 -17.04 -6.69 -1.82
C LEU A 94 -16.87 -8.12 -1.27
N ASN A 95 -15.71 -8.43 -0.68
CA ASN A 95 -15.46 -9.73 -0.09
C ASN A 95 -16.39 -10.01 1.09
N GLU A 96 -16.64 -9.01 1.96
CA GLU A 96 -17.61 -9.08 3.06
C GLU A 96 -19.04 -9.27 2.56
N ALA A 97 -19.39 -8.72 1.40
CA ALA A 97 -20.67 -8.97 0.72
C ALA A 97 -20.74 -10.32 -0.03
N GLY A 98 -19.72 -11.16 0.10
CA GLY A 98 -19.69 -12.52 -0.45
C GLY A 98 -19.20 -12.62 -1.89
N PHE A 99 -18.61 -11.57 -2.46
CA PHE A 99 -18.02 -11.66 -3.80
C PHE A 99 -16.60 -12.25 -3.74
N ARG A 100 -16.24 -13.07 -4.72
CA ARG A 100 -14.82 -13.31 -5.04
C ARG A 100 -14.30 -12.09 -5.80
N VAL A 101 -13.16 -11.54 -5.38
CA VAL A 101 -12.61 -10.33 -5.98
C VAL A 101 -11.26 -10.65 -6.60
N VAL A 102 -11.12 -10.40 -7.90
CA VAL A 102 -9.87 -10.54 -8.66
C VAL A 102 -9.39 -9.16 -9.06
N VAL A 103 -8.13 -8.84 -8.78
CA VAL A 103 -7.54 -7.51 -8.99
C VAL A 103 -6.16 -7.66 -9.62
N PRO A 104 -6.06 -7.64 -10.96
CA PRO A 104 -4.78 -7.71 -11.66
C PRO A 104 -4.11 -6.34 -11.76
N ASP A 105 -2.79 -6.32 -11.64
CA ASP A 105 -1.97 -5.25 -12.18
C ASP A 105 -1.81 -5.49 -13.68
N GLN A 106 -2.22 -4.55 -14.51
CA GLN A 106 -2.00 -4.66 -15.96
C GLN A 106 -0.50 -4.71 -16.28
N ILE A 107 -0.11 -5.40 -17.36
CA ILE A 107 1.28 -5.37 -17.85
C ILE A 107 1.68 -3.91 -18.06
N GLY A 108 2.88 -3.54 -17.60
CA GLY A 108 3.34 -2.15 -17.55
C GLY A 108 3.10 -1.44 -16.22
N PHE A 109 2.36 -2.03 -15.28
CA PHE A 109 1.98 -1.37 -14.01
C PHE A 109 2.19 -2.25 -12.78
N GLY A 110 2.24 -1.60 -11.60
CA GLY A 110 2.30 -2.27 -10.31
C GLY A 110 3.40 -3.33 -10.24
N LYS A 111 3.00 -4.54 -9.79
CA LYS A 111 3.86 -5.72 -9.64
C LYS A 111 3.93 -6.62 -10.89
N SER A 112 3.31 -6.21 -11.99
CA SER A 112 3.41 -6.89 -13.27
C SER A 112 4.66 -6.45 -14.04
N SER A 113 5.11 -7.28 -14.98
CA SER A 113 6.26 -6.99 -15.85
C SER A 113 6.18 -5.60 -16.50
N LYS A 114 7.34 -4.96 -16.65
CA LYS A 114 7.56 -3.74 -17.45
C LYS A 114 8.33 -4.09 -18.73
N PRO A 115 7.64 -4.49 -19.82
CA PRO A 115 8.30 -4.79 -21.08
C PRO A 115 8.98 -3.54 -21.65
N SER A 116 10.05 -3.73 -22.41
CA SER A 116 10.86 -2.63 -22.95
C SER A 116 10.23 -1.87 -24.14
N GLY A 117 9.10 -2.37 -24.68
CA GLY A 117 8.36 -1.75 -25.80
C GLY A 117 7.33 -0.70 -25.35
N GLU A 118 6.77 0.04 -26.31
CA GLU A 118 5.64 0.95 -26.04
C GLU A 118 4.38 0.16 -25.65
N LEU A 119 3.63 0.66 -24.67
CA LEU A 119 2.32 0.15 -24.25
C LEU A 119 1.18 0.71 -25.11
#